data_AF-A0A926ZFQ6-F1
#
_entry.id   AF-A0A926ZFQ6-F1
#
_cell.length_a   1.000
_cell.length_b   1.000
_cell.length_c   1.000
_cell.angle_alpha   90.00
_cell.angle_beta   90.00
_cell.angle_gamma   90.00
#
_symmetry.space_group_name_H-M   'P 1'
#
loop_
_entity.id
_entity.type
_entity.pdbx_description
1 polymer ?
#
loop_
_entity_poly.entity_id
_entity_poly.type
_entity_poly.pdbx_seq_one_letter_code
_entity_poly.pdbx_strand_id
1 'polypeptide(L)'
;MSKKSIVWVHGDCLSPYSPALKECPDVAAIWVWDDALLAEWQIGLKRIAFIYECLLELPVVIRRGNVADEVIAFAKEHNADLVVTAESPSPRFDAICKEIERSVAIEVLAIEPFLDYDGYIDLKRFSRYWKVAEQYVFG
;
A
#
# COMPACT_ATOMS: atom_id res chain seq x y z
N MET A 1 -13.45 -5.49 -22.60
CA MET A 1 -13.17 -6.60 -21.65
C MET A 1 -12.77 -5.95 -20.34
N SER A 2 -13.35 -6.36 -19.21
CA SER A 2 -12.85 -5.93 -17.90
C SER A 2 -11.40 -6.38 -17.78
N LYS A 3 -10.48 -5.49 -17.42
CA LYS A 3 -9.10 -5.88 -17.07
C LYS A 3 -9.16 -6.84 -15.90
N LYS A 4 -8.31 -7.88 -15.90
CA LYS A 4 -8.23 -8.82 -14.80
C LYS A 4 -7.16 -8.31 -13.86
N SER A 5 -7.52 -7.95 -12.64
CA SER A 5 -6.60 -7.37 -11.68
C SER A 5 -6.12 -8.37 -10.64
N ILE A 6 -5.04 -8.01 -9.96
CA ILE A 6 -4.69 -8.45 -8.61
C ILE A 6 -4.54 -7.22 -7.70
N VAL A 7 -4.64 -7.40 -6.39
CA VAL A 7 -4.36 -6.35 -5.40
C VAL A 7 -2.99 -6.57 -4.78
N TRP A 8 -2.14 -5.55 -4.74
CA TRP A 8 -0.91 -5.56 -3.94
C TRP A 8 -1.10 -4.72 -2.66
N VAL A 9 -1.01 -5.38 -1.50
CA VAL A 9 -1.09 -4.74 -0.17
C VAL A 9 0.34 -4.53 0.37
N HIS A 10 0.63 -3.33 0.85
CA HIS A 10 1.93 -2.93 1.42
C HIS A 10 1.78 -2.29 2.81
N GLY A 11 2.90 -2.15 3.51
CA GLY A 11 2.93 -1.80 4.95
C GLY A 11 2.38 -0.42 5.31
N ASP A 12 2.37 0.53 4.37
CA ASP A 12 1.84 1.88 4.61
C ASP A 12 0.31 1.94 4.53
N CYS A 13 -0.34 0.89 3.99
CA CYS A 13 -1.79 0.76 3.93
C CYS A 13 -2.25 -0.65 4.34
N LEU A 14 -1.69 -1.19 5.44
CA LEU A 14 -2.04 -2.50 5.99
C LEU A 14 -3.35 -2.42 6.78
N SER A 15 -4.48 -2.44 6.08
CA SER A 15 -5.82 -2.31 6.66
C SER A 15 -6.87 -3.04 5.82
N PRO A 16 -7.90 -3.66 6.42
CA PRO A 16 -9.03 -4.21 5.67
C PRO A 16 -9.84 -3.12 4.97
N TYR A 17 -9.64 -1.86 5.36
CA TYR A 17 -10.27 -0.70 4.77
C TYR A 17 -9.43 -0.01 3.69
N SER A 18 -8.32 -0.61 3.25
CA SER A 18 -7.49 -0.02 2.19
C SER A 18 -8.33 0.21 0.92
N PRO A 19 -8.10 1.31 0.18
CA PRO A 19 -8.85 1.60 -1.05
C PRO A 19 -8.82 0.43 -2.04
N ALA A 20 -7.66 -0.20 -2.22
CA ALA A 20 -7.49 -1.30 -3.16
C ALA A 20 -8.30 -2.56 -2.79
N LEU A 21 -8.37 -2.91 -1.50
CA LEU A 21 -9.21 -4.04 -1.07
C LEU A 21 -10.70 -3.71 -1.14
N LYS A 22 -11.09 -2.46 -0.90
CA LYS A 22 -12.49 -2.02 -1.00
C LYS A 22 -12.99 -1.96 -2.44
N GLU A 23 -12.19 -1.47 -3.37
CA GLU A 23 -12.57 -1.37 -4.79
C GLU A 23 -12.53 -2.74 -5.50
N CYS A 24 -11.68 -3.66 -5.02
CA CYS A 24 -11.48 -4.98 -5.60
C CYS A 24 -11.73 -6.12 -4.59
N PRO A 25 -12.93 -6.28 -4.00
CA PRO A 25 -13.16 -7.18 -2.87
C PRO A 25 -13.04 -8.67 -3.21
N ASP A 26 -13.34 -9.07 -4.46
CA ASP A 26 -13.30 -10.48 -4.92
C ASP A 26 -12.05 -10.79 -5.76
N VAL A 27 -11.04 -9.92 -5.70
CA VAL A 27 -9.81 -10.04 -6.47
C VAL A 27 -8.71 -10.64 -5.60
N ALA A 28 -7.88 -11.49 -6.20
CA ALA A 28 -6.74 -12.08 -5.50
C ALA A 28 -5.77 -11.00 -5.03
N ALA A 29 -5.44 -11.01 -3.74
CA ALA A 29 -4.55 -10.03 -3.13
C ALA A 29 -3.24 -10.68 -2.65
N ILE A 30 -2.14 -9.93 -2.70
CA ILE A 30 -0.81 -10.37 -2.27
C ILE A 30 -0.18 -9.38 -1.30
N TRP A 31 0.47 -9.93 -0.28
CA TRP A 31 1.47 -9.25 0.54
C TRP A 31 2.84 -9.89 0.29
N VAL A 32 3.90 -9.09 0.22
CA VAL A 32 5.26 -9.59 0.10
C VAL A 32 6.13 -9.05 1.24
N TRP A 33 6.72 -9.95 2.02
CA TRP A 33 7.80 -9.62 2.93
C TRP A 33 9.05 -9.28 2.13
N ASP A 34 9.38 -7.99 2.08
CA ASP A 34 10.54 -7.45 1.37
C ASP A 34 11.84 -7.77 2.13
N ASP A 35 12.64 -8.70 1.60
CA ASP A 35 13.89 -9.13 2.23
C ASP A 35 14.91 -7.98 2.34
N ALA A 36 14.97 -7.09 1.35
CA ALA A 36 15.90 -5.98 1.36
C ALA A 36 15.48 -4.93 2.41
N LEU A 37 14.18 -4.64 2.55
CA LEU A 37 13.68 -3.76 3.60
C LEU A 37 13.91 -4.35 4.99
N LEU A 38 13.60 -5.64 5.18
CA LEU A 38 13.78 -6.33 6.46
C LEU A 38 15.25 -6.29 6.91
N ALA A 39 16.18 -6.51 5.96
CA ALA A 39 17.61 -6.46 6.23
C ALA A 39 18.12 -5.02 6.46
N GLU A 40 17.70 -4.06 5.65
CA GLU A 40 18.13 -2.66 5.79
C GLU A 40 17.65 -2.04 7.11
N TRP A 41 16.40 -2.29 7.49
CA TRP A 41 15.77 -1.69 8.67
C TRP A 41 15.93 -2.50 9.94
N GLN A 42 16.51 -3.71 9.85
CA GLN A 42 16.73 -4.63 10.97
C GLN A 42 15.44 -4.80 11.80
N ILE A 43 14.33 -5.08 11.11
CA ILE A 43 12.99 -5.12 11.72
C ILE A 43 12.96 -6.25 12.76
N GLY A 44 12.77 -5.87 14.04
CA GLY A 44 12.77 -6.81 15.15
C GLY A 44 11.57 -7.77 15.17
N LEU A 45 11.76 -8.92 15.81
CA LEU A 45 10.77 -10.01 15.89
C LEU A 45 9.38 -9.55 16.34
N LYS A 46 9.29 -8.65 17.34
CA LYS A 46 8.00 -8.14 17.84
C LYS A 46 7.20 -7.41 16.76
N ARG A 47 7.87 -6.64 15.91
CA ARG A 47 7.21 -5.91 14.80
C ARG A 47 6.80 -6.86 13.68
N ILE A 48 7.63 -7.86 13.39
CA ILE A 48 7.28 -8.93 12.42
C ILE A 48 6.04 -9.69 12.91
N ALA A 49 6.02 -10.11 14.17
CA ALA A 49 4.89 -10.85 14.74
C ALA A 49 3.60 -10.05 14.67
N PHE A 50 3.64 -8.77 15.07
CA PHE A 50 2.49 -7.87 14.99
C PHE A 50 1.95 -7.74 13.55
N ILE A 51 2.82 -7.46 12.57
CA ILE A 51 2.40 -7.36 11.17
C ILE A 51 1.83 -8.69 10.67
N TYR A 52 2.44 -9.82 11.04
CA TYR A 52 1.94 -11.15 10.66
C TYR A 52 0.54 -11.41 11.21
N GLU A 53 0.26 -11.05 12.47
CA GLU A 53 -1.07 -11.13 13.06
C GLU A 53 -2.08 -10.29 12.27
N CYS A 54 -1.74 -9.05 11.90
CA CYS A 54 -2.58 -8.22 11.04
C CYS A 54 -2.85 -8.88 9.67
N LEU A 55 -1.85 -9.54 9.06
CA LEU A 55 -2.01 -10.20 7.77
C LEU A 55 -2.98 -11.39 7.83
N LEU A 56 -3.09 -12.07 8.97
CA LEU A 56 -4.06 -13.17 9.15
C LEU A 56 -5.52 -12.69 9.13
N GLU A 57 -5.76 -11.39 9.35
CA GLU A 57 -7.09 -10.78 9.26
C GLU A 57 -7.41 -10.28 7.83
N LEU A 58 -6.44 -10.30 6.90
CA LEU A 58 -6.60 -9.81 5.54
C LEU A 58 -6.72 -10.95 4.52
N PRO A 59 -7.47 -10.77 3.42
CA PRO A 59 -7.64 -11.79 2.38
C PRO A 59 -6.44 -11.84 1.42
N VAL A 60 -5.22 -11.92 1.95
CA VAL A 60 -3.98 -11.84 1.17
C VAL A 60 -3.22 -13.17 1.14
N VAL A 61 -2.62 -13.47 0.00
CA VAL A 61 -1.57 -14.47 -0.11
C VAL A 61 -0.26 -13.85 0.38
N ILE A 62 0.37 -14.46 1.38
CA ILE A 62 1.62 -13.97 1.97
C ILE A 62 2.79 -14.64 1.26
N ARG A 63 3.66 -13.82 0.65
CA ARG A 63 4.93 -14.23 0.03
C ARG A 63 6.11 -13.50 0.67
N ARG A 64 7.31 -13.84 0.24
CA ARG A 64 8.57 -13.24 0.70
C ARG A 64 9.60 -13.23 -0.42
N GLY A 65 10.32 -12.14 -0.58
CA GLY A 65 11.37 -12.00 -1.60
C GLY A 65 11.51 -10.56 -2.11
N ASN A 66 11.89 -10.43 -3.37
CA ASN A 66 11.79 -9.15 -4.09
C ASN A 66 10.31 -8.86 -4.37
N VAL A 67 9.83 -7.69 -3.95
CA VAL A 67 8.41 -7.34 -4.03
C VAL A 67 7.90 -7.28 -5.47
N ALA A 68 8.65 -6.64 -6.38
CA ALA A 68 8.22 -6.51 -7.76
C ALA A 68 8.16 -7.88 -8.46
N ASP A 69 9.19 -8.72 -8.27
CA ASP A 69 9.24 -10.06 -8.85
C ASP A 69 8.05 -10.92 -8.38
N GLU A 70 7.77 -10.93 -7.08
CA GLU A 70 6.67 -11.71 -6.51
C GLU A 70 5.29 -11.21 -6.96
N VAL A 71 5.09 -9.88 -7.02
CA VAL A 71 3.83 -9.29 -7.52
C VAL A 71 3.63 -9.60 -9.00
N ILE A 72 4.68 -9.50 -9.83
CA ILE A 72 4.62 -9.85 -11.25
C ILE A 72 4.33 -11.34 -11.44
N ALA A 73 4.97 -12.22 -10.67
CA ALA A 73 4.73 -13.65 -10.70
C ALA A 73 3.28 -13.97 -10.32
N PHE A 74 2.78 -13.38 -9.24
CA PHE A 74 1.40 -13.53 -8.79
C PHE A 74 0.39 -13.03 -9.85
N ALA A 75 0.65 -11.89 -10.49
CA ALA A 75 -0.17 -11.40 -11.59
C ALA A 75 -0.27 -12.43 -12.72
N LYS A 76 0.87 -13.01 -13.13
CA LYS A 76 0.92 -14.04 -14.18
C LYS A 76 0.14 -15.30 -13.81
N GLU A 77 0.31 -15.81 -12.58
CA GLU A 77 -0.43 -16.97 -12.08
C GLU A 77 -1.95 -16.75 -12.13
N HIS A 78 -2.39 -15.52 -11.81
CA HIS A 78 -3.78 -15.13 -11.86
C HIS A 78 -4.25 -14.67 -13.25
N ASN A 79 -3.40 -14.67 -14.27
CA ASN A 79 -3.66 -14.12 -15.61
C ASN A 79 -4.14 -12.66 -15.57
N ALA A 80 -3.61 -11.89 -14.63
CA ALA A 80 -3.92 -10.48 -14.44
C ALA A 80 -3.00 -9.59 -15.27
N ASP A 81 -3.58 -8.54 -15.86
CA ASP A 81 -2.89 -7.51 -16.65
C ASP A 81 -2.83 -6.16 -15.92
N LEU A 82 -3.37 -6.10 -14.70
CA LEU A 82 -3.42 -4.92 -13.84
C LEU A 82 -3.08 -5.29 -12.38
N VAL A 83 -2.24 -4.48 -11.75
CA VAL A 83 -2.00 -4.47 -10.31
C VAL A 83 -2.68 -3.24 -9.73
N VAL A 84 -3.57 -3.42 -8.76
CA VAL A 84 -4.19 -2.32 -8.02
C VAL A 84 -3.54 -2.23 -6.64
N THR A 85 -3.17 -1.03 -6.22
CA THR A 85 -2.57 -0.78 -4.90
C THR A 85 -3.00 0.58 -4.34
N ALA A 86 -2.61 0.90 -3.12
CA ALA A 86 -2.87 2.19 -2.51
C ALA A 86 -1.62 3.07 -2.58
N GLU A 87 -1.79 4.39 -2.55
CA GLU A 87 -0.64 5.31 -2.54
C GLU A 87 0.20 5.18 -1.27
N SER A 88 1.49 5.49 -1.40
CA SER A 88 2.40 5.64 -0.27
C SER A 88 3.37 6.79 -0.54
N PRO A 89 3.73 7.60 0.48
CA PRO A 89 4.76 8.62 0.35
C PRO A 89 6.19 8.03 0.31
N SER A 90 6.35 6.71 0.43
CA SER A 90 7.65 6.04 0.48
C SER A 90 8.38 6.09 -0.87
N PRO A 91 9.62 6.61 -0.96
CA PRO A 91 10.39 6.55 -2.21
C PRO A 91 10.67 5.12 -2.70
N ARG A 92 10.69 4.15 -1.78
CA ARG A 92 10.85 2.73 -2.10
C ARG A 92 9.61 2.19 -2.81
N PHE A 93 8.42 2.64 -2.41
CA PHE A 93 7.17 2.27 -3.06
C PHE A 93 7.17 2.70 -4.53
N ASP A 94 7.51 3.97 -4.81
CA ASP A 94 7.63 4.48 -6.18
C ASP A 94 8.61 3.67 -7.05
N ALA A 95 9.72 3.23 -6.45
CA ALA A 95 10.71 2.40 -7.14
C ALA A 95 10.14 1.03 -7.52
N ILE A 96 9.40 0.38 -6.59
CA ILE A 96 8.75 -0.91 -6.81
C ILE A 96 7.64 -0.78 -7.87
N CYS A 97 6.80 0.26 -7.80
CA CYS A 97 5.77 0.52 -8.81
C CYS A 97 6.37 0.61 -10.21
N LYS A 98 7.45 1.38 -10.38
CA LYS A 98 8.17 1.51 -11.67
C LYS A 98 8.77 0.20 -12.16
N GLU A 99 9.13 -0.70 -11.27
CA GLU A 99 9.65 -2.03 -11.63
C GLU A 99 8.51 -2.95 -12.10
N ILE A 100 7.38 -2.95 -11.39
CA ILE A 100 6.16 -3.70 -11.76
C ILE A 100 5.62 -3.22 -13.12
N GLU A 101 5.54 -1.90 -13.33
CA GLU A 101 5.03 -1.25 -14.55
C GLU A 101 5.73 -1.69 -15.83
N ARG A 102 6.97 -2.19 -15.74
CA ARG A 102 7.70 -2.73 -16.90
C ARG A 102 7.07 -4.01 -17.45
N SER A 103 6.27 -4.71 -16.65
CA SER A 103 5.69 -6.02 -17.00
C SER A 103 4.17 -6.04 -16.92
N VAL A 104 3.56 -5.34 -15.96
CA VAL A 104 2.11 -5.36 -15.69
C VAL A 104 1.66 -3.92 -15.42
N ALA A 105 0.51 -3.50 -15.93
CA ALA A 105 0.01 -2.16 -15.64
C ALA A 105 -0.24 -2.00 -14.13
N ILE A 106 -0.03 -0.81 -13.58
CA ILE A 106 -0.35 -0.52 -12.19
C ILE A 106 -1.38 0.61 -12.10
N GLU A 107 -2.27 0.51 -11.14
CA GLU A 107 -3.20 1.54 -10.73
C GLU A 107 -3.01 1.79 -9.24
N VAL A 108 -2.70 3.05 -8.90
CA VAL A 108 -2.45 3.48 -7.53
C VAL A 108 -3.63 4.33 -7.09
N LEU A 109 -4.37 3.84 -6.11
CA LEU A 109 -5.55 4.50 -5.57
C LEU A 109 -5.16 5.47 -4.47
N ALA A 110 -5.74 6.66 -4.51
CA ALA A 110 -5.53 7.68 -3.48
C ALA A 110 -6.09 7.21 -2.13
N ILE A 111 -5.43 7.61 -1.04
CA ILE A 111 -5.92 7.39 0.32
C ILE A 111 -6.71 8.63 0.72
N GLU A 112 -7.85 8.41 1.39
CA GLU A 112 -8.64 9.51 1.96
C GLU A 112 -7.78 10.32 2.94
N PRO A 113 -7.52 11.61 2.67
CA PRO A 113 -6.68 12.42 3.53
C PRO A 113 -7.41 12.73 4.83
N PHE A 114 -6.65 12.87 5.91
CA PHE A 114 -7.21 13.31 7.20
C PHE A 114 -7.81 14.72 7.15
N LEU A 115 -7.27 15.59 6.29
CA LEU A 115 -7.70 16.96 6.11
C LEU A 115 -7.83 17.24 4.61
N ASP A 116 -9.06 17.51 4.17
CA ASP A 116 -9.34 18.05 2.84
C ASP A 116 -9.26 19.58 2.87
N TYR A 117 -8.05 20.10 2.69
CA TYR A 117 -7.77 21.54 2.69
C TYR A 117 -6.66 21.88 1.69
N ASP A 118 -6.94 22.77 0.75
CA ASP A 118 -6.05 23.18 -0.34
C ASP A 118 -5.37 24.53 -0.11
N GLY A 119 -5.68 25.21 1.00
CA GLY A 119 -5.08 26.48 1.36
C GLY A 119 -3.67 26.36 1.98
N TYR A 120 -3.09 27.50 2.33
CA TYR A 120 -1.77 27.53 2.95
C TYR A 120 -1.79 27.01 4.40
N ILE A 121 -0.91 26.06 4.70
CA ILE A 121 -0.61 25.64 6.07
C ILE A 121 0.90 25.77 6.32
N ASP A 122 1.27 26.42 7.41
CA ASP A 122 2.66 26.40 7.88
C ASP A 122 2.97 25.06 8.56
N LEU A 123 3.62 24.17 7.81
CA LEU A 123 4.00 22.82 8.26
C LEU A 123 5.28 22.79 9.13
N LYS A 124 5.90 23.95 9.46
CA LYS A 124 7.11 23.98 10.31
C LYS A 124 6.85 23.58 11.76
N ARG A 125 5.61 23.71 12.25
CA ARG A 125 5.23 23.36 13.61
C ARG A 125 3.86 22.70 13.63
N PHE A 126 3.77 21.56 14.32
CA PHE A 126 2.49 20.84 14.46
C PHE A 126 1.35 21.73 14.99
N SER A 127 1.62 22.62 15.97
CA SER A 127 0.58 23.51 16.50
C SER A 127 0.02 24.51 15.49
N ARG A 128 0.81 24.90 14.48
CA ARG A 128 0.35 25.79 13.39
C ARG A 128 -0.50 25.03 12.39
N TYR A 129 -0.10 23.82 12.03
CA TYR A 129 -0.93 22.88 11.29
C TYR A 129 -2.26 22.63 12.00
N TRP A 130 -2.21 22.26 13.28
CA TRP A 130 -3.39 21.87 14.04
C TRP A 130 -4.40 22.99 14.19
N LYS A 131 -3.94 24.23 14.40
CA LYS A 131 -4.82 25.42 14.49
C LYS A 131 -5.68 25.63 13.23
N VAL A 132 -5.18 25.22 12.06
CA VAL A 132 -5.97 25.24 10.82
C VAL A 132 -6.82 23.97 10.76
N ALA A 133 -6.20 22.80 10.87
CA ALA A 133 -6.87 21.51 10.71
C ALA A 133 -8.09 21.35 11.64
N GLU A 134 -7.99 21.74 12.91
CA GLU A 134 -9.07 21.59 13.90
C GLU A 134 -10.36 22.33 13.53
N GLN A 135 -10.26 23.33 12.65
CA GLN A 135 -11.42 24.11 12.17
C GLN A 135 -12.24 23.36 11.11
N TYR A 136 -11.64 22.36 10.45
CA TYR A 136 -12.24 21.65 9.31
C TYR A 136 -12.49 20.16 9.59
N VAL A 137 -11.74 19.55 10.52
CA VAL A 137 -11.79 18.09 10.76
C VAL A 137 -13.01 17.64 11.58
N PHE A 138 -13.63 18.54 12.35
CA PHE A 138 -14.80 18.22 13.21
C PHE A 138 -16.07 18.98 12.82
N GLY A 139 -16.05 19.68 11.68
CA GLY A 139 -17.12 20.55 11.17
C GLY A 139 -17.98 19.88 10.12
#